data_AF-A0A7C1GA01-F1
#
_entry.id   AF-A0A7C1GA01-F1
#
_cell.length_a   1.000
_cell.length_b   1.000
_cell.length_c   1.000
_cell.angle_alpha   90.00
_cell.angle_beta   90.00
_cell.angle_gamma   90.00
#
_symmetry.space_group_name_H-M   'P 1'
#
loop_
_entity.id
_entity.type
_entity.pdbx_description
1 polymer ?
#
loop_
_entity_poly.entity_id
_entity_poly.type
_entity_poly.pdbx_seq_one_letter_code
_entity_poly.pdbx_strand_id
1 'polypeptide(L)'
;MSTNLEKIETLKRIIKLLHEGKSVQELKEQYSDLLRQVSPIEIPFLEQQLVKEGLVTVNDILKLCDLHVELFRESLKTRTLQGVPNGHPLDLLMKENDWIAKRAEILGMYASSLLAADQAKAPGLLENINRILGDLKKLRLHYRKLQMIVFPYLERRGIIA
;
A
#
# COMPACT_ATOMS: atom_id res chain seq x y z
N MET A 1 0.15 31.76 -9.00
CA MET A 1 -0.17 30.44 -9.59
C MET A 1 1.13 29.65 -9.60
N SER A 2 1.35 28.85 -8.55
CA SER A 2 2.55 28.01 -8.46
C SER A 2 2.57 27.03 -9.62
N THR A 3 3.65 27.07 -10.39
CA THR A 3 3.83 26.23 -11.56
C THR A 3 3.88 24.75 -11.14
N ASN A 4 3.43 23.84 -12.02
CA ASN A 4 3.41 22.40 -11.74
C ASN A 4 4.78 21.86 -11.26
N LEU A 5 5.87 22.52 -11.66
CA LEU A 5 7.24 22.26 -11.22
C LEU A 5 7.45 22.51 -9.71
N GLU A 6 6.95 23.63 -9.17
CA GLU A 6 7.05 23.95 -7.73
C GLU A 6 6.32 22.91 -6.87
N LYS A 7 5.16 22.44 -7.35
CA LYS A 7 4.40 21.36 -6.70
C LYS A 7 5.21 20.07 -6.64
N ILE A 8 5.81 19.68 -7.76
CA ILE A 8 6.65 18.48 -7.90
C ILE A 8 7.86 18.54 -6.96
N GLU A 9 8.58 19.66 -6.93
CA GLU A 9 9.73 19.84 -6.03
C GLU A 9 9.34 19.80 -4.56
N THR A 10 8.18 20.38 -4.20
CA THR A 10 7.69 20.34 -2.83
C THR A 10 7.32 18.92 -2.41
N LEU A 11 6.66 18.15 -3.28
CA LEU A 11 6.33 16.75 -3.00
C LEU A 11 7.56 15.87 -2.82
N LYS A 12 8.58 16.06 -3.67
CA LYS A 12 9.89 15.41 -3.49
C LYS A 12 10.49 15.71 -2.13
N ARG A 13 10.45 16.98 -1.70
CA ARG A 13 10.97 17.40 -0.40
C ARG A 13 10.21 16.73 0.75
N ILE A 14 8.89 16.60 0.64
CA ILE A 14 8.07 15.92 1.65
C ILE A 14 8.47 14.45 1.76
N ILE A 15 8.63 13.75 0.64
CA ILE A 15 9.07 12.34 0.64
C ILE A 15 10.47 12.23 1.26
N LYS A 16 11.39 13.15 0.95
CA LYS A 16 12.72 13.21 1.56
C LYS A 16 12.66 13.41 3.07
N LEU A 17 11.86 14.37 3.55
CA LEU A 17 11.69 14.63 4.99
C LEU A 17 11.13 13.40 5.72
N LEU A 18 10.23 12.67 5.08
CA LEU A 18 9.71 11.41 5.63
C LEU A 18 10.83 10.36 5.77
N HIS A 19 11.73 10.27 4.78
CA HIS A 19 12.92 9.39 4.84
C HIS A 19 13.96 9.86 5.86
N GLU A 20 14.02 11.15 6.16
CA GLU A 20 14.86 11.73 7.22
C GLU A 20 14.27 11.54 8.63
N GLY A 21 13.11 10.90 8.75
CA GLY A 21 12.49 10.53 10.03
C GLY A 21 11.48 11.53 10.59
N LYS A 22 11.03 12.51 9.79
CA LYS A 22 9.93 13.39 10.19
C LYS A 22 8.64 12.61 10.38
N SER A 23 7.81 13.04 11.35
CA SER A 23 6.54 12.40 11.62
C SER A 23 5.51 12.69 10.52
N VAL A 24 4.65 11.71 10.21
CA VAL A 24 3.56 11.87 9.24
C VAL A 24 2.62 13.01 9.66
N GLN A 25 2.37 13.16 10.96
CA GLN A 25 1.49 14.19 11.51
C GLN A 25 2.01 15.60 11.22
N GLU A 26 3.30 15.88 11.48
CA GLU A 26 3.93 17.17 11.17
C GLU A 26 3.86 17.48 9.68
N LEU A 27 4.13 16.49 8.82
CA LEU A 27 4.09 16.66 7.37
C LEU A 27 2.66 16.89 6.86
N LYS A 28 1.66 16.25 7.46
CA LYS A 28 0.25 16.51 7.14
C LYS A 28 -0.19 17.91 7.51
N GLU A 29 0.17 18.38 8.70
CA GLU A 29 -0.17 19.74 9.15
C GLU A 29 0.50 20.80 8.28
N GLN A 30 1.78 20.58 7.93
CA GLN A 30 2.55 21.54 7.15
C GLN A 30 2.19 21.56 5.66
N TYR A 31 1.73 20.43 5.10
CA TYR A 31 1.55 20.27 3.65
C TYR A 31 0.15 19.78 3.23
N SER A 32 -0.85 19.82 4.13
CA SER A 32 -2.24 19.36 3.90
C SER A 32 -2.81 19.79 2.54
N ASP A 33 -2.72 21.07 2.21
CA ASP A 33 -3.34 21.63 1.00
C ASP A 33 -2.67 21.12 -0.28
N LEU A 34 -1.36 20.89 -0.23
CA LEU A 34 -0.59 20.33 -1.33
C LEU A 34 -0.90 18.83 -1.49
N LEU A 35 -0.93 18.08 -0.39
CA LEU A 35 -1.21 16.63 -0.37
C LEU A 35 -2.60 16.31 -0.93
N ARG A 36 -3.60 17.17 -0.68
CA ARG A 36 -4.97 17.03 -1.23
C ARG A 36 -5.03 17.18 -2.76
N GLN A 37 -4.08 17.90 -3.35
CA GLN A 37 -4.03 18.15 -4.79
C GLN A 37 -3.22 17.10 -5.55
N VAL A 38 -2.57 16.16 -4.86
CA VAL A 38 -1.77 15.12 -5.49
C VAL A 38 -2.66 14.10 -6.18
N SER A 39 -2.33 13.79 -7.43
CA SER A 39 -2.94 12.67 -8.13
C SER A 39 -2.26 11.36 -7.74
N PRO A 40 -3.00 10.25 -7.56
CA PRO A 40 -2.40 8.95 -7.25
C PRO A 40 -1.29 8.53 -8.22
N ILE A 41 -1.40 8.94 -9.49
CA ILE A 41 -0.42 8.61 -10.52
C ILE A 41 0.87 9.45 -10.39
N GLU A 42 0.81 10.63 -9.77
CA GLU A 42 1.99 11.49 -9.58
C GLU A 42 2.96 10.89 -8.55
N ILE A 43 2.45 10.17 -7.55
CA ILE A 43 3.27 9.64 -6.44
C ILE A 43 4.35 8.67 -6.94
N PRO A 44 4.03 7.61 -7.72
CA PRO A 44 5.06 6.70 -8.22
C PRO A 44 6.08 7.41 -9.12
N PHE A 45 5.67 8.39 -9.93
CA PHE A 45 6.61 9.13 -10.77
C PHE A 45 7.61 9.95 -9.96
N LEU A 46 7.15 10.60 -8.88
CA LEU A 46 7.99 11.36 -7.96
C LEU A 46 9.01 10.45 -7.26
N GLU A 47 8.55 9.30 -6.77
CA GLU A 47 9.40 8.30 -6.14
C GLU A 47 10.50 7.79 -7.09
N GLN A 48 10.12 7.44 -8.33
CA GLN A 48 11.10 7.02 -9.34
C GLN A 48 12.11 8.12 -9.67
N GLN A 49 11.68 9.38 -9.68
CA GLN A 49 12.58 10.49 -9.91
C GLN A 49 13.58 10.66 -8.75
N LEU A 50 13.13 10.51 -7.50
CA LEU A 50 14.02 10.54 -6.33
C LEU A 50 15.05 9.40 -6.35
N VAL A 51 14.66 8.22 -6.82
CA VAL A 51 15.59 7.09 -7.03
C VAL A 51 16.61 7.40 -8.11
N LYS A 52 16.19 7.95 -9.25
CA LYS A 52 17.10 8.34 -10.35
C LYS A 52 18.08 9.44 -9.93
N GLU A 53 17.65 10.36 -9.07
CA GLU A 53 18.49 11.43 -8.51
C GLU A 53 19.42 10.94 -7.39
N GLY A 54 19.32 9.66 -6.99
CA GLY A 54 20.16 9.05 -5.95
C GLY A 54 19.84 9.54 -4.54
N LEU A 55 18.69 10.19 -4.35
CA LEU A 55 18.28 10.78 -3.06
C LEU A 55 17.63 9.76 -2.13
N VAL A 56 17.00 8.73 -2.69
CA VAL A 56 16.41 7.60 -1.97
C VAL A 56 16.70 6.31 -2.73
N THR A 57 16.82 5.18 -2.05
CA THR A 57 16.93 3.88 -2.74
C THR A 57 15.55 3.24 -2.90
N VAL A 58 15.42 2.30 -3.84
CA VAL A 58 14.20 1.47 -3.97
C VAL A 58 13.88 0.76 -2.66
N ASN A 59 14.91 0.30 -1.93
CA ASN A 59 14.74 -0.35 -0.65
C ASN A 59 14.20 0.60 0.43
N ASP A 60 14.57 1.89 0.39
CA ASP A 60 14.07 2.86 1.37
C ASP A 60 12.61 3.22 1.13
N ILE A 61 12.20 3.31 -0.14
CA ILE A 61 10.79 3.43 -0.51
C ILE A 61 10.00 2.23 0.00
N LEU A 62 10.51 1.01 -0.18
CA LEU A 62 9.85 -0.21 0.30
C LEU A 62 9.75 -0.27 1.84
N LYS A 63 10.76 0.23 2.56
CA LYS A 63 10.73 0.29 4.03
C LYS A 63 9.72 1.30 4.57
N LEU A 64 9.49 2.39 3.85
CA LEU A 64 8.56 3.44 4.26
C LEU A 64 7.19 3.33 3.59
N CYS A 65 6.98 2.20 2.88
CA CYS A 65 5.75 1.50 2.51
C CYS A 65 4.44 2.10 3.06
N ASP A 66 4.37 2.00 4.38
CA ASP A 66 3.16 2.31 5.13
C ASP A 66 3.03 3.80 5.42
N LEU A 67 4.15 4.49 5.70
CA LEU A 67 4.17 5.89 6.14
C LEU A 67 3.84 6.86 5.01
N HIS A 68 4.40 6.68 3.81
CA HIS A 68 4.02 7.50 2.66
C HIS A 68 2.58 7.19 2.19
N VAL A 69 2.10 5.94 2.23
CA VAL A 69 0.69 5.63 1.96
C VAL A 69 -0.21 6.30 2.99
N GLU A 70 0.16 6.30 4.27
CA GLU A 70 -0.58 6.98 5.33
C GLU A 70 -0.63 8.49 5.14
N LEU A 71 0.48 9.09 4.69
CA LEU A 71 0.58 10.50 4.36
C LEU A 71 -0.42 10.89 3.26
N PHE A 72 -0.54 10.07 2.21
CA PHE A 72 -1.48 10.31 1.09
C PHE A 72 -2.88 9.74 1.33
N ARG A 73 -3.11 8.96 2.40
CA ARG A 73 -4.36 8.20 2.59
C ARG A 73 -5.62 9.06 2.52
N GLU A 74 -5.58 10.27 3.08
CA GLU A 74 -6.72 11.18 3.06
C GLU A 74 -7.01 11.75 1.67
N SER A 75 -5.97 12.05 0.88
CA SER A 75 -6.15 12.52 -0.49
C SER A 75 -6.57 11.40 -1.46
N LEU A 76 -6.28 10.14 -1.10
CA LEU A 76 -6.67 8.94 -1.84
C LEU A 76 -8.07 8.44 -1.46
N LYS A 77 -8.51 8.60 -0.19
CA LYS A 77 -9.80 8.09 0.34
C LYS A 77 -11.04 8.57 -0.41
N THR A 78 -11.01 9.77 -0.98
CA THR A 78 -12.15 10.33 -1.75
C THR A 78 -12.22 9.84 -3.19
N ARG A 79 -11.24 9.05 -3.65
CA ARG A 79 -11.15 8.56 -5.03
C ARG A 79 -11.43 7.06 -5.07
N THR A 80 -12.68 6.68 -4.82
CA THR A 80 -13.10 5.31 -5.11
C THR A 80 -13.01 5.06 -6.61
N LEU A 81 -12.43 3.93 -7.01
CA LEU A 81 -12.44 3.48 -8.40
C LEU A 81 -13.90 3.20 -8.81
N GLN A 82 -14.54 4.18 -9.45
CA GLN A 82 -15.90 4.04 -9.98
C GLN A 82 -15.84 3.51 -11.41
N GLY A 83 -16.82 2.67 -11.76
CA GLY A 83 -17.00 2.22 -13.14
C GLY A 83 -16.14 1.03 -13.58
N VAL A 84 -15.56 0.25 -12.65
CA VAL A 84 -14.94 -1.03 -13.01
C VAL A 84 -16.05 -2.05 -13.33
N PRO A 85 -16.14 -2.57 -14.56
CA PRO A 85 -17.20 -3.52 -14.92
C PRO A 85 -17.04 -4.85 -14.18
N ASN A 86 -18.15 -5.51 -13.87
CA ASN A 86 -18.13 -6.88 -13.34
C ASN A 86 -17.38 -7.81 -14.30
N GLY A 87 -16.43 -8.59 -13.76
CA GLY A 87 -15.62 -9.52 -14.56
C GLY A 87 -14.38 -8.89 -15.20
N HIS A 88 -14.16 -7.57 -15.04
CA HIS A 88 -12.88 -6.95 -15.40
C HIS A 88 -11.75 -7.52 -14.51
N PRO A 89 -10.52 -7.74 -15.03
CA PRO A 89 -9.42 -8.27 -14.22
C PRO A 89 -9.13 -7.47 -12.94
N LEU A 90 -9.33 -6.15 -12.99
CA LEU A 90 -9.21 -5.28 -11.82
C LEU A 90 -10.29 -5.55 -10.76
N ASP A 91 -11.54 -5.82 -11.17
CA ASP A 91 -12.63 -6.19 -10.25
C ASP A 91 -12.30 -7.50 -9.52
N LEU A 92 -11.75 -8.48 -10.23
CA LEU A 92 -11.26 -9.72 -9.61
C LEU A 92 -10.14 -9.47 -8.61
N LEU A 93 -9.12 -8.68 -8.97
CA LEU A 93 -8.00 -8.36 -8.07
C LEU A 93 -8.45 -7.60 -6.82
N MET A 94 -9.43 -6.69 -6.95
CA MET A 94 -10.01 -5.98 -5.82
C MET A 94 -10.77 -6.92 -4.88
N LYS A 95 -11.61 -7.81 -5.42
CA LYS A 95 -12.32 -8.83 -4.63
C LYS A 95 -11.36 -9.78 -3.92
N GLU A 96 -10.24 -10.12 -4.56
CA GLU A 96 -9.18 -10.92 -3.94
C GLU A 96 -8.52 -10.18 -2.78
N ASN A 97 -8.21 -8.89 -2.93
CA ASN A 97 -7.68 -8.07 -1.84
C ASN A 97 -8.64 -8.02 -0.65
N ASP A 98 -9.94 -7.82 -0.89
CA ASP A 98 -10.95 -7.82 0.18
C ASP A 98 -11.02 -9.17 0.89
N TRP A 99 -10.92 -10.27 0.15
CA TRP A 99 -10.88 -11.62 0.72
C TRP A 99 -9.61 -11.84 1.56
N ILE A 100 -8.45 -11.42 1.07
CA ILE A 100 -7.17 -11.51 1.79
C ILE A 100 -7.24 -10.71 3.09
N ALA A 101 -7.74 -9.48 3.04
CA ALA A 101 -7.88 -8.60 4.21
C ALA A 101 -8.75 -9.24 5.30
N LYS A 102 -9.92 -9.78 4.90
CA LYS A 102 -10.81 -10.50 5.83
C LYS A 102 -10.15 -11.73 6.44
N ARG A 103 -9.38 -12.50 5.66
CA ARG A 103 -8.64 -13.67 6.19
C ARG A 103 -7.54 -13.26 7.17
N ALA A 104 -6.83 -12.16 6.90
CA ALA A 104 -5.80 -11.63 7.80
C ALA A 104 -6.42 -11.12 9.12
N GLU A 105 -7.57 -10.45 9.06
CA GLU A 105 -8.30 -9.99 10.25
C GLU A 105 -8.74 -11.17 11.13
N ILE A 106 -9.37 -12.19 10.51
CA ILE A 106 -9.78 -13.41 11.21
C ILE A 106 -8.58 -14.13 11.82
N LEU A 107 -7.45 -14.20 11.10
CA LEU A 107 -6.21 -14.77 11.63
C LEU A 107 -5.74 -14.01 12.88
N GLY A 108 -5.77 -12.67 12.84
CA GLY A 108 -5.47 -11.82 13.99
C GLY A 108 -6.37 -12.12 15.19
N MET A 109 -7.68 -12.23 14.97
CA MET A 109 -8.64 -12.59 16.03
C MET A 109 -8.32 -13.95 16.67
N TYR A 110 -8.03 -14.98 15.86
CA TYR A 110 -7.66 -16.30 16.39
C TYR A 110 -6.32 -16.28 17.11
N ALA A 111 -5.34 -15.53 16.62
CA ALA A 111 -4.05 -15.36 17.28
C ALA A 111 -4.20 -14.68 18.65
N SER A 112 -4.96 -13.57 18.73
CA SER A 112 -5.28 -12.91 20.00
C SER A 112 -6.04 -13.83 20.95
N SER A 113 -6.99 -14.60 20.43
CA SER A 113 -7.74 -15.57 21.24
C SER A 113 -6.85 -16.69 21.78
N LEU A 114 -5.86 -17.14 20.99
CA LEU A 114 -4.90 -18.15 21.42
C LEU A 114 -3.99 -17.65 22.55
N LEU A 115 -3.56 -16.39 22.49
CA LEU A 115 -2.76 -15.77 23.55
C LEU A 115 -3.51 -15.69 24.89
N ALA A 116 -4.83 -15.55 24.84
CA ALA A 116 -5.70 -15.47 26.02
C ALA A 116 -6.34 -16.81 26.41
N ALA A 117 -6.08 -17.90 25.69
CA ALA A 117 -6.78 -19.17 25.87
C ALA A 117 -6.09 -20.10 26.87
N ASP A 118 -6.91 -20.85 27.62
CA ASP A 118 -6.45 -21.98 28.41
C ASP A 118 -5.98 -23.16 27.53
N GLN A 119 -5.13 -24.03 28.08
CA GLN A 119 -4.56 -25.17 27.36
C GLN A 119 -5.61 -26.09 26.71
N ALA A 120 -6.82 -26.18 27.28
CA ALA A 120 -7.90 -27.00 26.73
C ALA A 120 -8.47 -26.46 25.41
N LYS A 121 -8.43 -25.14 25.16
CA LYS A 121 -8.99 -24.50 23.96
C LYS A 121 -7.93 -24.25 22.88
N ALA A 122 -6.65 -24.25 23.24
CA ALA A 122 -5.53 -24.00 22.35
C ALA A 122 -5.50 -24.92 21.09
N PRO A 123 -5.77 -26.23 21.18
CA PRO A 123 -5.70 -27.11 20.00
C PRO A 123 -6.70 -26.72 18.89
N GLY A 124 -7.95 -26.40 19.26
CA GLY A 124 -8.97 -25.99 18.29
C GLY A 124 -8.68 -24.61 17.66
N LEU A 125 -8.07 -23.70 18.42
CA LEU A 125 -7.63 -22.40 17.89
C LEU A 125 -6.46 -22.58 16.90
N LEU A 126 -5.50 -23.44 17.22
CA LEU A 126 -4.38 -23.77 16.33
C LEU A 126 -4.85 -24.44 15.03
N GLU A 127 -5.85 -25.32 15.09
CA GLU A 127 -6.44 -25.92 13.88
C GLU A 127 -7.07 -24.84 12.96
N ASN A 128 -7.84 -23.92 13.54
CA ASN A 128 -8.44 -22.82 12.78
C ASN A 128 -7.38 -21.90 12.16
N ILE A 129 -6.31 -21.58 12.91
CA ILE A 129 -5.16 -20.82 12.41
C ILE A 129 -4.51 -21.56 11.23
N ASN A 130 -4.21 -22.85 11.37
CA ASN A 130 -3.61 -23.65 10.30
C ASN A 130 -4.47 -23.69 9.04
N ARG A 131 -5.79 -23.78 9.18
CA ARG A 131 -6.72 -23.71 8.04
C ARG A 131 -6.64 -22.37 7.32
N ILE A 132 -6.63 -21.26 8.06
CA ILE A 132 -6.53 -19.90 7.48
C ILE A 132 -5.17 -19.71 6.80
N LEU A 133 -4.08 -20.17 7.42
CA LEU A 133 -2.75 -20.14 6.82
C LEU A 133 -2.70 -20.97 5.52
N GLY A 134 -3.37 -22.12 5.50
CA GLY A 134 -3.54 -22.93 4.29
C GLY A 134 -4.24 -22.19 3.15
N ASP A 135 -5.28 -21.44 3.48
CA ASP A 135 -5.98 -20.57 2.53
C ASP A 135 -5.10 -19.41 2.04
N LEU A 136 -4.37 -18.76 2.95
CA LEU A 136 -3.46 -17.65 2.64
C LEU A 136 -2.25 -18.08 1.79
N LYS A 137 -1.92 -19.36 1.67
CA LYS A 137 -0.91 -19.83 0.70
C LYS A 137 -1.28 -19.44 -0.74
N LYS A 138 -2.57 -19.27 -1.05
CA LYS A 138 -3.06 -18.82 -2.36
C LYS A 138 -2.65 -17.37 -2.69
N LEU A 139 -2.21 -16.59 -1.70
CA LEU A 139 -1.71 -15.23 -1.89
C LEU A 139 -0.58 -15.14 -2.91
N ARG A 140 0.25 -16.18 -3.02
CA ARG A 140 1.29 -16.27 -4.05
C ARG A 140 0.71 -16.16 -5.47
N LEU A 141 -0.46 -16.74 -5.72
CA LEU A 141 -1.11 -16.67 -7.03
C LEU A 141 -1.64 -15.27 -7.31
N HIS A 142 -2.18 -14.59 -6.29
CA HIS A 142 -2.62 -13.20 -6.40
C HIS A 142 -1.47 -12.28 -6.81
N TYR A 143 -0.35 -12.31 -6.08
CA TYR A 143 0.81 -11.49 -6.41
C TYR A 143 1.45 -11.88 -7.75
N ARG A 144 1.45 -13.17 -8.12
CA ARG A 144 1.91 -13.59 -9.46
C ARG A 144 1.06 -12.96 -10.57
N LYS A 145 -0.26 -12.82 -10.39
CA LYS A 145 -1.11 -12.13 -11.38
C LYS A 145 -0.70 -10.66 -11.52
N LEU A 146 -0.46 -9.97 -10.41
CA LEU A 146 0.03 -8.58 -10.44
C LEU A 146 1.37 -8.48 -11.17
N GLN A 147 2.35 -9.31 -10.80
CA GLN A 147 3.69 -9.32 -11.39
C GLN A 147 3.71 -9.66 -12.88
N MET A 148 2.82 -10.55 -13.33
CA MET A 148 2.83 -11.02 -14.73
C MET A 148 1.90 -10.20 -15.63
N ILE A 149 0.86 -9.59 -15.09
CA ILE A 149 -0.20 -8.95 -15.88
C ILE A 149 -0.19 -7.43 -15.72
N VAL A 150 0.07 -6.91 -14.52
CA VAL A 150 0.00 -5.47 -14.23
C VAL A 150 1.37 -4.82 -14.33
N PHE A 151 2.37 -5.38 -13.66
CA PHE A 151 3.70 -4.77 -13.52
C PHE A 151 4.38 -4.51 -14.87
N PRO A 152 4.32 -5.41 -15.88
CA PRO A 152 4.96 -5.12 -17.17
C PRO A 152 4.39 -3.88 -17.87
N TYR A 153 3.13 -3.51 -17.60
CA TYR A 153 2.54 -2.28 -18.14
C TYR A 153 2.90 -1.04 -17.33
N LEU A 154 3.19 -1.19 -16.03
CA LEU A 154 3.73 -0.12 -15.19
C LEU A 154 5.18 0.16 -15.56
N GLU A 155 5.99 -0.88 -15.72
CA GLU A 155 7.41 -0.80 -16.10
C GLU A 155 7.60 -0.15 -17.48
N ARG A 156 6.75 -0.51 -18.46
CA ARG A 156 6.73 0.17 -19.77
C ARG A 156 6.44 1.67 -19.68
N ARG A 157 5.82 2.13 -18.60
CA ARG A 157 5.57 3.56 -18.32
C ARG A 157 6.63 4.17 -17.39
N GLY A 158 7.69 3.44 -17.06
CA GLY A 158 8.77 3.90 -16.20
C GLY A 158 8.48 3.83 -14.71
N ILE A 159 7.44 3.09 -14.30
CA ILE A 159 7.13 2.81 -12.89
C ILE A 159 7.67 1.42 -12.57
N ILE A 160 8.72 1.35 -11.75
CA ILE A 160 9.32 0.10 -11.29
C ILE A 160 8.56 -0.34 -10.02
N ALA A 161 8.04 -1.57 -10.03
CA ALA A 161 7.18 -2.14 -8.98
C ALA A 161 7.74 -3.48 -8.47
#